data_AF-A0A2K2U5H7-F1
#
_entry.id   AF-A0A2K2U5H7-F1
#
_cell.length_a   1.000
_cell.length_b   1.000
_cell.length_c   1.000
_cell.angle_alpha   90.00
_cell.angle_beta   90.00
_cell.angle_gamma   90.00
#
_symmetry.space_group_name_H-M   'P 1'
#
loop_
_entity.id
_entity.type
_entity.pdbx_description
1 polymer ?
#
loop_
_entity_poly.entity_id
_entity_poly.type
_entity_poly.pdbx_seq_one_letter_code
_entity_poly.pdbx_strand_id
1 'polypeptide(L)'
;MNATVPATLTGGHVCLAVCAALYLAWWWMFFNPALPKATGALYAAGVGCIVGAVLFGIAAVVLIGMGLGALTGASAGSVVPGWAFAVGGVVAYFALAYVTTRFFQRPVTIELLLFVLWAALELAVVNALAGAGAVGPGLAAVLAVAVAVLFAGCLVCYVLYFRLSPMPSFVDGALPLAAVGVLAAAMAALVARM
;
A
#
# COMPACT_ATOMS: atom_id res chain seq x y z
N MET A 1 -15.36 -1.88 26.64
CA MET A 1 -16.31 -1.71 25.51
C MET A 1 -15.57 -2.16 24.27
N ASN A 2 -16.01 -3.23 23.60
CA ASN A 2 -15.43 -3.61 22.31
C ASN A 2 -15.91 -2.58 21.29
N ALA A 3 -15.01 -1.76 20.76
CA ALA A 3 -15.35 -0.79 19.75
C ALA A 3 -15.76 -1.53 18.47
N THR A 4 -16.95 -1.24 17.94
CA THR A 4 -17.38 -1.78 16.65
C THR A 4 -16.44 -1.26 15.58
N VAL A 5 -15.83 -2.16 14.80
CA VAL A 5 -14.90 -1.77 13.74
C VAL A 5 -15.69 -1.19 12.56
N PRO A 6 -15.36 0.03 12.06
CA PRO A 6 -16.14 0.65 10.99
C PRO A 6 -16.07 -0.13 9.68
N ALA A 7 -17.22 -0.32 9.03
CA ALA A 7 -17.31 -0.96 7.70
C ALA A 7 -16.50 -0.22 6.62
N THR A 8 -16.23 1.07 6.82
CA THR A 8 -15.36 1.87 5.95
C THR A 8 -13.92 1.35 5.91
N LEU A 9 -13.41 0.74 7.00
CA LEU A 9 -12.09 0.10 6.97
C LEU A 9 -12.09 -1.12 6.03
N THR A 10 -13.11 -1.98 6.11
CA THR A 10 -13.26 -3.10 5.18
C THR A 10 -13.34 -2.61 3.74
N GLY A 11 -14.26 -1.67 3.46
CA GLY A 11 -14.44 -1.09 2.13
C GLY A 11 -13.16 -0.46 1.58
N GLY A 12 -12.41 0.25 2.43
CA GLY A 12 -11.15 0.88 2.06
C GLY A 12 -10.06 -0.14 1.67
N HIS A 13 -9.90 -1.24 2.41
CA HIS A 13 -8.95 -2.29 2.06
C HIS A 13 -9.39 -3.09 0.83
N VAL A 14 -10.70 -3.28 0.60
CA VAL A 14 -11.21 -3.82 -0.67
C VAL A 14 -10.83 -2.90 -1.83
N CYS A 15 -11.05 -1.60 -1.70
CA CYS A 15 -10.63 -0.63 -2.71
C CYS A 15 -9.11 -0.67 -2.95
N LEU A 16 -8.30 -0.83 -1.90
CA LEU A 16 -6.85 -0.94 -2.02
C LEU A 16 -6.42 -2.22 -2.75
N ALA A 17 -7.07 -3.35 -2.48
CA ALA A 17 -6.83 -4.61 -3.18
C ALA A 17 -7.21 -4.52 -4.67
N VAL A 18 -8.36 -3.90 -4.98
CA VAL A 18 -8.78 -3.64 -6.36
C VAL A 18 -7.82 -2.68 -7.07
N CYS A 19 -7.36 -1.63 -6.39
CA CYS A 19 -6.33 -0.72 -6.88
C CYS A 19 -5.06 -1.49 -7.28
N ALA A 20 -4.53 -2.33 -6.39
CA ALA A 20 -3.34 -3.13 -6.66
C ALA A 20 -3.55 -4.09 -7.85
N ALA A 21 -4.71 -4.75 -7.94
CA ALA A 21 -5.03 -5.65 -9.04
C ALA A 21 -5.09 -4.92 -10.40
N LEU A 22 -5.76 -3.76 -10.46
CA LEU A 22 -5.84 -2.95 -11.66
C LEU A 22 -4.48 -2.37 -12.05
N TYR A 23 -3.69 -1.93 -11.07
CA TYR A 23 -2.34 -1.45 -11.31
C TYR A 23 -1.44 -2.59 -11.84
N LEU A 24 -1.56 -3.79 -11.28
CA LEU A 24 -0.82 -4.96 -11.77
C LEU A 24 -1.23 -5.34 -13.20
N ALA A 25 -2.52 -5.25 -13.53
CA ALA A 25 -3.02 -5.47 -14.89
C ALA A 25 -2.44 -4.44 -15.87
N TRP A 26 -2.43 -3.16 -15.50
CA TRP A 26 -1.75 -2.10 -16.28
C TRP A 26 -0.27 -2.40 -16.47
N TRP A 27 0.42 -2.77 -15.39
CA TRP A 27 1.85 -3.11 -15.40
C TRP A 27 2.13 -4.24 -16.41
N TRP A 28 1.33 -5.30 -16.35
CA TRP A 28 1.43 -6.44 -17.24
C TRP A 28 1.25 -6.06 -18.71
N MET A 29 0.24 -5.23 -19.02
CA MET A 29 -0.06 -4.85 -20.41
C MET A 29 1.01 -3.94 -21.04
N PHE A 30 1.62 -3.03 -20.26
CA PHE A 30 2.55 -2.04 -20.80
C PHE A 30 4.03 -2.42 -20.67
N PHE A 31 4.39 -3.18 -19.64
CA PHE A 31 5.79 -3.40 -19.27
C PHE A 31 6.25 -4.85 -19.44
N ASN A 32 5.37 -5.80 -19.76
CA ASN A 32 5.80 -7.18 -20.04
C ASN A 32 6.66 -7.23 -21.31
N PRO A 33 7.96 -7.56 -21.22
CA PRO A 33 8.85 -7.53 -22.37
C PRO A 33 8.72 -8.76 -23.27
N ALA A 34 7.95 -9.78 -22.85
CA ALA A 34 7.62 -10.95 -23.66
C ALA A 34 6.44 -10.69 -24.62
N LEU A 35 5.74 -9.56 -24.47
CA LEU A 35 4.58 -9.21 -25.29
C LEU A 35 4.91 -8.04 -26.23
N PRO A 36 4.28 -7.98 -27.42
CA PRO A 36 4.30 -6.78 -28.24
C PRO A 36 3.78 -5.57 -27.45
N LYS A 37 4.23 -4.37 -27.81
CA LYS A 37 3.75 -3.13 -27.18
C LYS A 37 2.24 -3.00 -27.36
N ALA A 38 1.55 -2.64 -26.28
CA ALA A 38 0.11 -2.48 -26.29
C ALA A 38 -0.32 -1.40 -27.29
N THR A 39 -1.20 -1.77 -28.21
CA THR A 39 -1.81 -0.87 -29.21
C THR A 39 -3.31 -1.11 -29.31
N GLY A 40 -4.05 -0.14 -29.84
CA GLY A 40 -5.50 -0.27 -30.07
C GLY A 40 -6.29 -0.61 -28.80
N ALA A 41 -7.10 -1.66 -28.85
CA ALA A 41 -7.96 -2.07 -27.73
C ALA A 41 -7.17 -2.42 -26.45
N LEU A 42 -5.99 -3.05 -26.59
CA LEU A 42 -5.15 -3.41 -25.44
C LEU A 42 -4.59 -2.16 -24.74
N TYR A 43 -4.20 -1.14 -25.52
CA TYR A 43 -3.79 0.14 -24.98
C TYR A 43 -4.91 0.81 -24.20
N ALA A 44 -6.12 0.87 -24.77
CA ALA A 44 -7.29 1.45 -24.11
C ALA A 44 -7.66 0.72 -22.81
N ALA A 45 -7.61 -0.62 -22.82
CA ALA A 45 -7.84 -1.44 -21.63
C ALA A 45 -6.80 -1.15 -20.53
N GLY A 46 -5.52 -1.03 -20.91
CA GLY A 46 -4.45 -0.65 -20.00
C GLY A 46 -4.67 0.73 -19.38
N VAL A 47 -5.00 1.74 -20.20
CA VAL A 47 -5.34 3.09 -19.70
C VAL A 47 -6.52 3.04 -18.72
N GLY A 48 -7.57 2.28 -19.05
CA GLY A 48 -8.70 2.06 -18.16
C GLY A 48 -8.29 1.45 -16.81
N CYS A 49 -7.35 0.49 -16.82
CA CYS A 49 -6.85 -0.13 -15.59
C CYS A 49 -6.11 0.85 -14.70
N ILE A 50 -5.18 1.66 -15.22
CA ILE A 50 -4.44 2.62 -14.37
C ILE A 50 -5.33 3.76 -13.86
N VAL A 51 -6.27 4.24 -14.67
CA VAL A 51 -7.25 5.24 -14.22
C VAL A 51 -8.12 4.65 -13.11
N GLY A 52 -8.61 3.43 -13.30
CA GLY A 52 -9.34 2.71 -12.26
C GLY A 52 -8.52 2.52 -10.98
N ALA A 53 -7.24 2.14 -11.10
CA ALA A 53 -6.35 2.00 -9.95
C ALA A 53 -6.22 3.31 -9.16
N VAL A 54 -6.05 4.45 -9.84
CA VAL A 54 -6.01 5.77 -9.19
C VAL A 54 -7.31 6.06 -8.44
N LEU A 55 -8.47 5.85 -9.07
CA LEU A 55 -9.77 6.11 -8.44
C LEU A 55 -9.98 5.24 -7.20
N PHE A 56 -9.68 3.94 -7.30
CA PHE A 56 -9.78 3.01 -6.18
C PHE A 56 -8.74 3.29 -5.09
N GLY A 57 -7.53 3.74 -5.45
CA GLY A 57 -6.51 4.16 -4.49
C GLY A 57 -6.95 5.38 -3.67
N ILE A 58 -7.55 6.39 -4.33
CA ILE A 58 -8.12 7.56 -3.66
C ILE A 58 -9.28 7.13 -2.74
N ALA A 59 -10.20 6.32 -3.26
CA ALA A 59 -11.31 5.79 -2.47
C ALA A 59 -10.82 5.02 -1.23
N ALA A 60 -9.78 4.21 -1.36
CA ALA A 60 -9.17 3.49 -0.26
C ALA A 60 -8.67 4.43 0.84
N VAL A 61 -7.88 5.46 0.48
CA VAL A 61 -7.36 6.45 1.45
C VAL A 61 -8.50 7.17 2.17
N VAL A 62 -9.54 7.59 1.45
CA VAL A 62 -10.71 8.28 2.03
C VAL A 62 -11.45 7.37 3.01
N LEU A 63 -11.79 6.15 2.59
CA LEU A 63 -12.55 5.21 3.41
C LEU A 63 -11.75 4.75 4.64
N ILE A 64 -10.46 4.46 4.48
CA ILE A 64 -9.57 4.13 5.61
C ILE A 64 -9.44 5.32 6.55
N GLY A 65 -9.26 6.54 6.02
CA GLY A 65 -9.20 7.76 6.82
C GLY A 65 -10.47 8.01 7.65
N MET A 66 -11.65 7.80 7.06
CA MET A 66 -12.93 7.86 7.77
C MET A 66 -13.03 6.80 8.88
N GLY A 67 -12.59 5.56 8.59
CA GLY A 67 -12.56 4.47 9.56
C GLY A 67 -11.62 4.74 10.73
N LEU A 68 -10.41 5.23 10.45
CA LEU A 68 -9.46 5.69 11.47
C LEU A 68 -10.06 6.81 12.31
N GLY A 69 -10.69 7.80 11.66
CA GLY A 69 -11.41 8.89 12.32
C GLY A 69 -12.47 8.40 13.30
N ALA A 70 -13.30 7.45 12.88
CA ALA A 70 -14.33 6.85 13.73
C ALA A 70 -13.74 6.03 14.91
N LEU A 71 -12.57 5.42 14.74
CA LEU A 71 -11.87 4.71 15.81
C LEU A 71 -11.16 5.63 16.80
N THR A 72 -10.82 6.89 16.44
CA THR A 72 -10.01 7.77 17.31
C THR A 72 -10.59 7.93 18.73
N GLY A 73 -11.91 8.04 18.87
CA GLY A 73 -12.57 8.12 20.18
C GLY A 73 -12.53 6.84 21.01
N ALA A 74 -12.34 5.68 20.36
CA ALA A 74 -12.21 4.37 20.99
C ALA A 74 -10.75 3.93 21.19
N SER A 75 -9.79 4.64 20.57
CA SER A 75 -8.37 4.28 20.51
C SER A 75 -7.56 4.77 21.71
N ALA A 76 -8.16 4.90 22.89
CA ALA A 76 -7.47 5.41 24.08
C ALA A 76 -6.25 4.55 24.48
N GLY A 77 -6.20 3.29 24.05
CA GLY A 77 -5.06 2.38 24.23
C GLY A 77 -4.04 2.37 23.09
N SER A 78 -4.16 3.26 22.09
CA SER A 78 -3.20 3.31 20.97
C SER A 78 -1.82 3.74 21.47
N VAL A 79 -0.77 3.07 20.96
CA VAL A 79 0.61 3.33 21.38
C VAL A 79 1.13 4.62 20.74
N VAL A 80 0.70 4.89 19.51
CA VAL A 80 1.15 6.03 18.72
C VAL A 80 -0.06 6.87 18.27
N PRO A 81 -0.04 8.21 18.43
CA PRO A 81 -1.10 9.07 17.90
C PRO A 81 -1.23 8.95 16.38
N GLY A 82 -2.46 8.91 15.85
CA GLY A 82 -2.71 8.71 14.41
C GLY A 82 -1.99 9.71 13.50
N TRP A 83 -1.87 10.98 13.91
CA TRP A 83 -1.16 12.01 13.13
C TRP A 83 0.33 11.71 12.94
N ALA A 84 0.95 10.96 13.86
CA ALA A 84 2.38 10.67 13.81
C ALA A 84 2.73 9.76 12.63
N PHE A 85 1.81 8.89 12.19
CA PHE A 85 1.99 8.10 10.96
C PHE A 85 1.98 8.98 9.71
N ALA A 86 1.10 9.99 9.65
CA ALA A 86 1.06 10.93 8.53
C ALA A 86 2.35 11.77 8.45
N VAL A 87 2.77 12.36 9.58
CA VAL A 87 4.03 13.13 9.64
C VAL A 87 5.24 12.23 9.38
N GLY A 88 5.28 11.06 10.00
CA GLY A 88 6.34 10.08 9.82
C GLY A 88 6.46 9.60 8.37
N GLY A 89 5.34 9.38 7.69
CA GLY A 89 5.32 9.04 6.26
C GLY A 89 5.91 10.14 5.39
N VAL A 90 5.55 11.40 5.64
CA VAL A 90 6.12 12.56 4.93
C VAL A 90 7.63 12.66 5.16
N VAL A 91 8.08 12.57 6.42
CA VAL A 91 9.50 12.61 6.76
C VAL A 91 10.26 11.45 6.12
N ALA A 92 9.72 10.23 6.21
CA ALA A 92 10.30 9.03 5.61
C ALA A 92 10.41 9.16 4.09
N TYR A 93 9.39 9.71 3.42
CA TYR A 93 9.43 9.95 1.98
C TYR A 93 10.61 10.86 1.59
N PHE A 94 10.75 12.02 2.24
CA PHE A 94 11.84 12.94 1.91
C PHE A 94 13.21 12.36 2.25
N ALA A 95 13.34 11.67 3.38
CA ALA A 95 14.58 11.00 3.77
C ALA A 95 14.97 9.92 2.75
N LEU A 96 14.04 9.05 2.36
CA LEU A 96 14.30 7.98 1.40
C LEU A 96 14.51 8.52 -0.02
N ALA A 97 13.80 9.58 -0.42
CA ALA A 97 14.05 10.24 -1.70
C ALA A 97 15.47 10.79 -1.76
N TYR A 98 15.93 11.44 -0.68
CA TYR A 98 17.32 11.89 -0.55
C TYR A 98 18.31 10.72 -0.60
N VAL A 99 18.09 9.68 0.19
CA VAL A 99 19.01 8.53 0.27
C VAL A 99 19.10 7.79 -1.06
N THR A 100 17.96 7.46 -1.67
CA THR A 100 17.89 6.69 -2.92
C THR A 100 18.47 7.47 -4.11
N THR A 101 18.25 8.78 -4.19
CA THR A 101 18.89 9.62 -5.21
C THR A 101 20.39 9.75 -4.97
N ARG A 102 20.81 10.10 -3.75
CA ARG A 102 22.20 10.45 -3.45
C ARG A 102 23.15 9.27 -3.49
N PHE A 103 22.74 8.12 -2.96
CA PHE A 103 23.60 6.96 -2.77
C PHE A 103 23.32 5.85 -3.78
N PHE A 104 22.10 5.76 -4.31
CA PHE A 104 21.72 4.71 -5.26
C PHE A 104 21.52 5.21 -6.69
N GLN A 105 21.61 6.53 -6.92
CA GLN A 105 21.41 7.16 -8.24
C GLN A 105 20.03 6.84 -8.84
N ARG A 106 19.03 6.58 -7.99
CA ARG A 106 17.66 6.25 -8.39
C ARG A 106 16.88 7.55 -8.62
N PRO A 107 16.35 7.82 -9.84
CA PRO A 107 15.43 8.93 -10.05
C PRO A 107 14.20 8.77 -9.15
N VAL A 108 13.72 9.88 -8.58
CA VAL A 108 12.50 9.86 -7.78
C VAL A 108 11.31 9.58 -8.71
N THR A 109 10.61 8.47 -8.45
CA THR A 109 9.36 8.14 -9.13
C THR A 109 8.20 8.18 -8.13
N ILE A 110 6.98 8.16 -8.66
CA ILE A 110 5.77 8.10 -7.82
C ILE A 110 5.71 6.82 -6.96
N GLU A 111 6.39 5.74 -7.38
CA GLU A 111 6.40 4.45 -6.68
C GLU A 111 6.88 4.61 -5.24
N LEU A 112 7.95 5.40 -5.02
CA LEU A 112 8.47 5.70 -3.69
C LEU A 112 7.41 6.34 -2.80
N LEU A 113 6.67 7.31 -3.34
CA LEU A 113 5.58 7.94 -2.61
C LEU A 113 4.49 6.92 -2.28
N LEU A 114 4.09 6.10 -3.26
CA LEU A 114 2.99 5.15 -3.10
C LEU A 114 3.25 4.13 -1.99
N PHE A 115 4.41 3.47 -1.97
CA PHE A 115 4.65 2.45 -0.94
C PHE A 115 4.99 3.05 0.43
N VAL A 116 5.51 4.28 0.50
CA VAL A 116 5.70 5.00 1.78
C VAL A 116 4.35 5.40 2.38
N LEU A 117 3.46 5.99 1.57
CA LEU A 117 2.12 6.38 2.05
C LEU A 117 1.29 5.15 2.41
N TRP A 118 1.38 4.07 1.62
CA TRP A 118 0.75 2.80 1.93
C TRP A 118 1.22 2.24 3.29
N ALA A 119 2.53 2.15 3.53
CA ALA A 119 3.05 1.63 4.78
C ALA A 119 2.64 2.48 5.99
N ALA A 120 2.66 3.81 5.85
CA ALA A 120 2.18 4.72 6.90
C ALA A 120 0.69 4.51 7.20
N LEU A 121 -0.14 4.33 6.17
CA LEU A 121 -1.58 4.10 6.32
C LEU A 121 -1.87 2.76 6.99
N GLU A 122 -1.22 1.67 6.56
CA GLU A 122 -1.40 0.33 7.14
C GLU A 122 -0.94 0.27 8.59
N LEU A 123 0.21 0.86 8.93
CA LEU A 123 0.67 0.93 10.32
C LEU A 123 -0.29 1.75 11.20
N ALA A 124 -0.90 2.81 10.66
CA ALA A 124 -1.92 3.57 11.37
C ALA A 124 -3.17 2.71 11.64
N VAL A 125 -3.61 1.91 10.67
CA VAL A 125 -4.73 0.95 10.84
C VAL A 125 -4.41 -0.08 11.91
N VAL A 126 -3.24 -0.73 11.84
CA VAL A 126 -2.83 -1.75 12.83
C VAL A 126 -2.79 -1.16 14.23
N ASN A 127 -2.20 0.03 14.39
CA ASN A 127 -2.13 0.72 15.68
C ASN A 127 -3.51 1.13 16.21
N ALA A 128 -4.40 1.61 15.34
CA ALA A 128 -5.76 1.98 15.74
C ALA A 128 -6.60 0.76 16.17
N LEU A 129 -6.53 -0.34 15.41
CA LEU A 129 -7.22 -1.59 15.75
C LEU A 129 -6.71 -2.16 17.07
N ALA A 130 -5.39 -2.12 17.30
CA ALA A 130 -4.80 -2.56 18.56
C ALA A 130 -5.23 -1.66 19.73
N GLY A 131 -5.19 -0.34 19.54
CA GLY A 131 -5.59 0.63 20.55
C GLY A 131 -7.07 0.61 20.90
N ALA A 132 -7.92 0.17 19.97
CA ALA A 132 -9.35 -0.07 20.18
C ALA A 132 -9.65 -1.47 20.78
N GLY A 133 -8.64 -2.32 20.96
CA GLY A 133 -8.78 -3.69 21.45
C GLY A 133 -9.40 -4.67 20.45
N ALA A 134 -9.53 -4.28 19.18
CA ALA A 134 -10.09 -5.13 18.12
C ALA A 134 -9.12 -6.25 17.67
N VAL A 135 -7.81 -6.03 17.86
CA VAL A 135 -6.77 -7.05 17.66
C VAL A 135 -5.93 -7.20 18.90
N GLY A 136 -5.59 -8.45 19.25
CA GLY A 136 -4.64 -8.73 20.33
C GLY A 136 -3.21 -8.31 19.95
N PRO A 137 -2.33 -8.08 20.95
CA PRO A 137 -0.98 -7.56 20.73
C PRO A 137 -0.11 -8.46 19.84
N GLY A 138 -0.27 -9.78 19.93
CA GLY A 138 0.47 -10.72 19.07
C GLY A 138 0.12 -10.58 17.59
N LEU A 139 -1.18 -10.49 17.26
CA LEU A 139 -1.62 -10.29 15.88
C LEU A 139 -1.22 -8.90 15.37
N ALA A 140 -1.36 -7.85 16.19
CA ALA A 140 -0.92 -6.50 15.84
C ALA A 140 0.58 -6.47 15.49
N ALA A 141 1.43 -7.14 16.27
CA ALA A 141 2.86 -7.26 15.99
C ALA A 141 3.13 -7.99 14.68
N VAL A 142 2.44 -9.11 14.42
CA VAL A 142 2.58 -9.84 13.14
C VAL A 142 2.20 -8.97 11.94
N LEU A 143 1.09 -8.22 12.02
CA LEU A 143 0.67 -7.32 10.95
C LEU A 143 1.67 -6.18 10.73
N ALA A 144 2.14 -5.54 11.81
CA ALA A 144 3.14 -4.47 11.72
C ALA A 144 4.46 -4.97 11.10
N VAL A 145 4.92 -6.16 11.49
CA VAL A 145 6.10 -6.79 10.89
C VAL A 145 5.86 -7.12 9.41
N ALA A 146 4.68 -7.63 9.04
CA ALA A 146 4.34 -7.89 7.65
C ALA A 146 4.41 -6.61 6.79
N VAL A 147 3.86 -5.48 7.29
CA VAL A 147 3.95 -4.19 6.61
C VAL A 147 5.40 -3.74 6.47
N ALA A 148 6.21 -3.85 7.53
CA ALA A 148 7.62 -3.47 7.50
C ALA A 148 8.45 -4.32 6.52
N VAL A 149 8.22 -5.64 6.48
CA VAL A 149 8.89 -6.57 5.55
C VAL A 149 8.51 -6.26 4.10
N LEU A 150 7.23 -6.05 3.82
CA LEU A 150 6.78 -5.68 2.48
C LEU A 150 7.31 -4.31 2.06
N PHE A 151 7.32 -3.34 2.96
CA PHE A 151 7.92 -2.03 2.71
C PHE A 151 9.42 -2.13 2.36
N ALA A 152 10.17 -2.93 3.12
CA ALA A 152 11.58 -3.18 2.83
C ALA A 152 11.74 -3.88 1.46
N GLY A 153 10.89 -4.85 1.15
CA GLY A 153 10.85 -5.49 -0.17
C GLY A 153 10.58 -4.49 -1.29
N CYS A 154 9.57 -3.63 -1.15
CA CYS A 154 9.28 -2.54 -2.08
C CYS A 154 10.49 -1.62 -2.27
N LEU A 155 11.20 -1.27 -1.19
CA LEU A 155 12.38 -0.40 -1.27
C LEU A 155 13.57 -1.07 -1.96
N VAL A 156 13.74 -2.38 -1.80
CA VAL A 156 14.78 -3.18 -2.46
C VAL A 156 14.50 -3.37 -3.96
N CYS A 157 13.23 -3.52 -4.35
CA CYS A 157 12.80 -3.60 -5.75
C CYS A 157 12.77 -2.23 -6.44
N TYR A 158 12.27 -1.19 -5.76
CA TYR A 158 12.76 0.18 -5.96
C TYR A 158 14.30 0.16 -5.81
N VAL A 159 15.14 1.19 -6.00
CA VAL A 159 16.62 0.95 -6.04
C VAL A 159 17.13 -0.03 -7.13
N LEU A 160 16.87 -1.34 -7.09
CA LEU A 160 17.37 -2.35 -8.05
C LEU A 160 16.73 -2.27 -9.43
N TYR A 161 15.45 -1.92 -9.56
CA TYR A 161 14.68 -1.94 -10.81
C TYR A 161 15.46 -1.50 -12.08
N PHE A 162 16.14 -0.35 -12.04
CA PHE A 162 16.87 0.21 -13.20
C PHE A 162 18.23 -0.43 -13.46
N ARG A 163 18.68 -1.34 -12.61
CA ARG A 163 19.95 -2.08 -12.73
C ARG A 163 19.72 -3.51 -13.25
N LEU A 164 18.46 -3.91 -13.41
CA LEU A 164 18.07 -5.24 -13.82
C LEU A 164 17.86 -5.32 -15.35
N SER A 165 18.00 -6.53 -15.90
CA SER A 165 17.62 -6.80 -17.29
C SER A 165 16.08 -6.80 -17.44
N PRO A 166 15.53 -6.71 -18.66
CA PRO A 166 14.11 -6.40 -18.86
C PRO A 166 13.10 -7.34 -18.16
N MET A 167 13.33 -8.66 -18.18
CA MET A 167 12.42 -9.60 -17.51
C MET A 167 12.52 -9.53 -15.98
N PRO A 168 13.72 -9.56 -15.37
CA PRO A 168 13.86 -9.32 -13.95
C PRO A 168 13.28 -7.97 -13.50
N SER A 169 13.51 -6.86 -14.22
CA SER A 169 12.91 -5.57 -13.86
C SER A 169 11.38 -5.61 -13.91
N PHE A 170 10.81 -6.31 -14.90
CA PHE A 170 9.37 -6.50 -15.01
C PHE A 170 8.78 -7.24 -13.80
N VAL A 171 9.42 -8.34 -13.37
CA VAL A 171 9.02 -9.10 -12.18
C VAL A 171 9.21 -8.27 -10.91
N ASP A 172 10.31 -7.54 -10.82
CA ASP A 172 10.68 -6.69 -9.68
C ASP A 172 9.69 -5.55 -9.45
N GLY A 173 9.10 -4.97 -10.51
CA GLY A 173 8.00 -4.02 -10.37
C GLY A 173 6.63 -4.67 -10.07
N ALA A 174 6.41 -5.91 -10.52
CA ALA A 174 5.13 -6.61 -10.35
C ALA A 174 4.96 -7.23 -8.95
N LEU A 175 6.02 -7.87 -8.44
CA LEU A 175 5.97 -8.69 -7.23
C LEU A 175 5.58 -7.90 -5.97
N PRO A 176 6.18 -6.72 -5.68
CA PRO A 176 5.81 -5.95 -4.49
C PRO A 176 4.36 -5.46 -4.56
N LEU A 177 3.91 -5.06 -5.75
CA LEU A 177 2.54 -4.61 -5.98
C LEU A 177 1.53 -5.73 -5.73
N ALA A 178 1.81 -6.94 -6.23
CA ALA A 178 1.00 -8.12 -5.96
C ALA A 178 0.95 -8.45 -4.46
N ALA A 179 2.09 -8.41 -3.77
CA ALA A 179 2.18 -8.72 -2.34
C ALA A 179 1.41 -7.70 -1.48
N VAL A 180 1.51 -6.41 -1.80
CA VAL A 180 0.70 -5.34 -1.17
C VAL A 180 -0.79 -5.58 -1.40
N GLY A 181 -1.20 -5.95 -2.62
CA GLY A 181 -2.58 -6.30 -2.93
C GLY A 181 -3.12 -7.49 -2.14
N VAL A 182 -2.30 -8.54 -1.96
CA VAL A 182 -2.65 -9.70 -1.11
C VAL A 182 -2.82 -9.29 0.34
N LEU A 183 -1.92 -8.47 0.89
CA LEU A 183 -2.06 -7.98 2.27
C LEU A 183 -3.32 -7.12 2.41
N ALA A 184 -3.63 -6.24 1.45
CA ALA A 184 -4.86 -5.46 1.46
C ALA A 184 -6.11 -6.35 1.48
N ALA A 185 -6.16 -7.40 0.65
CA ALA A 185 -7.27 -8.35 0.64
C ALA A 185 -7.37 -9.13 1.97
N ALA A 186 -6.24 -9.53 2.55
CA ALA A 186 -6.19 -10.20 3.85
C ALA A 186 -6.68 -9.29 4.99
N MET A 187 -6.26 -8.02 4.97
CA MET A 187 -6.71 -7.00 5.91
C MET A 187 -8.22 -6.76 5.77
N ALA A 188 -8.75 -6.65 4.55
CA ALA A 188 -10.19 -6.54 4.33
C ALA A 188 -10.96 -7.72 4.93
N ALA A 189 -10.49 -8.95 4.68
CA ALA A 189 -11.12 -10.16 5.19
C ALA A 189 -11.02 -10.28 6.72
N LEU A 190 -9.92 -9.82 7.32
CA LEU A 190 -9.71 -9.79 8.76
C LEU A 190 -10.66 -8.78 9.43
N VAL A 191 -10.69 -7.55 8.91
CA VAL A 191 -11.50 -6.45 9.45
C VAL A 191 -13.00 -6.73 9.29
N ALA A 192 -13.42 -7.38 8.20
CA ALA A 192 -14.82 -7.77 7.99
C ALA A 192 -15.38 -8.76 9.02
N ARG A 193 -14.51 -9.40 9.82
CA ARG A 193 -14.88 -10.37 10.86
C ARG A 193 -14.90 -9.76 12.27
N MET A 194 -14.56 -8.47 12.40
CA MET A 194 -14.47 -7.75 13.68
C MET A 194 -15.74 -6.98 14.00
#